data_AF-A0A368HJN6-F1
#
_entry.id   AF-A0A368HJN6-F1
#
_cell.length_a   1.000
_cell.length_b   1.000
_cell.length_c   1.000
_cell.angle_alpha   90.00
_cell.angle_beta   90.00
_cell.angle_gamma   90.00
#
_symmetry.space_group_name_H-M   'P 1'
#
loop_
_entity.id
_entity.type
_entity.pdbx_description
1 polymer ?
#
loop_
_entity_poly.entity_id
_entity_poly.type
_entity_poly.pdbx_seq_one_letter_code
_entity_poly.pdbx_strand_id
1 'polypeptide(L)' 'MRRVTVNTEQVKGKWGQVKGEAKRRWGRLTDDDLTEAAGNYDKLVGKIQERYGESREAIKKWIDSLEV' A
#
# COMPACT_ATOMS: atom_id res chain seq x y z
N MET A 1 -8.18 16.09 -18.01
CA MET A 1 -7.86 14.68 -17.67
C MET A 1 -7.11 14.67 -16.35
N ARG A 2 -7.73 14.22 -15.25
CA ARG A 2 -7.01 14.06 -13.97
C ARG A 2 -6.10 12.84 -14.12
N ARG A 3 -4.79 13.05 -14.23
CA ARG A 3 -3.79 11.97 -14.13
C ARG A 3 -3.92 11.39 -12.73
N VAL A 4 -4.25 10.10 -12.63
CA VAL A 4 -4.07 9.32 -11.42
C VAL A 4 -2.58 9.04 -11.29
N THR A 5 -1.82 10.08 -10.94
CA THR A 5 -0.40 9.97 -10.64
C THR A 5 -0.34 9.35 -9.26
N VAL A 6 -0.03 8.05 -9.20
CA VAL A 6 0.37 7.48 -7.91
C VAL A 6 1.70 8.10 -7.57
N ASN A 7 1.63 9.10 -6.70
CA ASN A 7 2.80 9.71 -6.12
C ASN A 7 3.31 8.75 -5.05
N THR A 8 4.15 7.81 -5.47
CA THR A 8 4.95 6.95 -4.58
C THR A 8 5.67 7.75 -3.49
N GLU A 9 5.96 9.03 -3.77
CA GLU A 9 6.49 10.00 -2.82
C GLU A 9 5.50 10.36 -1.68
N GLN A 10 4.20 10.50 -1.98
CA GLN A 10 3.17 10.71 -0.95
C GLN A 10 3.01 9.47 -0.07
N VAL A 11 3.07 8.28 -0.68
CA VAL A 11 3.03 7.00 0.05
C VAL A 11 4.22 6.86 0.99
N LYS A 12 5.41 7.33 0.60
CA LYS A 12 6.57 7.39 1.50
C LYS A 12 6.34 8.33 2.67
N GLY A 13 5.84 9.54 2.42
CA GLY A 13 5.59 10.54 3.48
C GLY A 13 4.51 10.10 4.47
N LYS A 14 3.50 9.36 4.00
CA LYS A 14 2.37 8.88 4.80
C LYS A 14 2.39 7.37 5.03
N TRP A 15 3.57 6.76 4.92
CA TRP A 15 3.77 5.31 5.04
C TRP A 15 3.18 4.75 6.34
N GLY A 16 3.32 5.48 7.46
CA GLY A 16 2.75 5.08 8.75
C GLY A 16 1.23 4.95 8.73
N GLN A 17 0.51 5.86 8.06
CA GLN A 17 -0.95 5.76 7.89
C GLN A 17 -1.31 4.59 6.98
N VAL A 18 -0.62 4.46 5.83
CA VAL A 18 -0.83 3.37 4.88
C VAL A 18 -0.62 2.02 5.56
N LYS A 19 0.42 1.86 6.38
CA LYS A 19 0.66 0.62 7.15
C LYS A 19 -0.48 0.32 8.11
N GLY A 20 -0.97 1.32 8.85
CA GLY A 20 -2.07 1.15 9.81
C GLY A 20 -3.36 0.71 9.11
N GLU A 21 -3.70 1.38 8.02
CA GLU A 21 -4.84 1.05 7.18
C GLU A 21 -4.67 -0.32 6.50
N ALA A 22 -3.47 -0.65 6.03
CA ALA A 22 -3.19 -1.92 5.38
C ALA A 22 -3.33 -3.08 6.36
N LYS A 23 -2.85 -2.92 7.60
CA LYS A 23 -3.03 -3.90 8.67
C LYS A 23 -4.50 -4.09 9.05
N ARG A 24 -5.31 -3.03 9.01
CA ARG A 24 -6.77 -3.11 9.24
C ARG A 24 -7.49 -3.85 8.13
N ARG A 25 -7.19 -3.50 6.87
CA ARG A 25 -7.83 -4.10 5.69
C ARG A 25 -7.38 -5.55 5.46
N TRP A 26 -6.09 -5.78 5.57
CA TRP A 26 -5.43 -7.06 5.35
C TRP A 26 -4.85 -7.56 6.68
N GLY A 27 -5.69 -8.08 7.57
CA GLY A 27 -5.29 -8.54 8.91
C GLY A 27 -4.19 -9.63 8.96
N ARG A 28 -3.87 -10.29 7.84
CA ARG A 28 -2.71 -11.21 7.69
C ARG A 28 -1.39 -10.49 7.36
N LEU A 29 -1.39 -9.19 7.06
CA LEU A 29 -0.16 -8.41 6.94
C LEU A 29 0.34 -8.11 8.34
N THR A 30 1.58 -8.49 8.62
CA THR A 30 2.21 -8.15 9.88
C THR A 30 2.89 -6.79 9.80
N ASP A 31 3.14 -6.20 10.96
CA ASP A 31 3.91 -4.96 11.05
C ASP A 31 5.31 -5.13 10.43
N ASP A 32 5.86 -6.33 10.53
CA ASP A 32 7.15 -6.71 9.97
C ASP A 32 7.13 -6.69 8.43
N ASP A 33 6.13 -7.33 7.79
CA ASP A 33 5.97 -7.30 6.32
C ASP A 33 5.87 -5.86 5.77
N LEU A 34 5.20 -4.97 6.52
CA LEU A 34 5.04 -3.56 6.18
C LEU A 34 6.32 -2.76 6.50
N THR A 35 7.08 -3.16 7.50
CA THR A 35 8.36 -2.52 7.86
C THR A 35 9.46 -2.91 6.86
N GLU A 36 9.48 -4.17 6.40
CA GLU A 36 10.36 -4.66 5.33
C GLU A 36 10.14 -3.92 4.00
N ALA A 37 8.89 -3.50 3.75
CA ALA A 37 8.58 -2.65 2.62
C ALA A 37 9.19 -1.24 2.77
N ALA A 38 9.43 -0.75 3.99
CA ALA A 38 10.20 0.48 4.28
C ALA A 38 9.78 1.72 3.46
N GLY A 39 8.48 1.91 3.23
CA GLY A 39 7.98 3.00 2.37
C GLY A 39 8.05 2.71 0.87
N ASN A 40 8.44 1.51 0.47
CA ASN A 40 8.42 1.07 -0.91
C ASN A 40 7.04 0.51 -1.26
N TYR A 41 6.26 1.35 -1.94
CA TYR A 41 4.96 1.01 -2.51
C TYR A 41 4.97 -0.30 -3.32
N ASP A 42 5.99 -0.54 -4.15
CA ASP A 42 6.04 -1.72 -5.02
C ASP A 42 6.21 -3.01 -4.20
N LYS A 43 7.03 -2.96 -3.14
CA LYS A 43 7.18 -4.09 -2.20
C LYS A 43 5.87 -4.41 -1.49
N LEU A 44 5.13 -3.38 -1.05
CA LEU A 44 3.83 -3.56 -0.42
C LEU A 44 2.86 -4.28 -1.34
N VAL A 45 2.78 -3.79 -2.58
CA VAL A 45 1.92 -4.36 -3.61
C VAL A 45 2.29 -5.81 -3.88
N GLY A 46 3.58 -6.14 -3.96
CA GLY A 46 4.07 -7.52 -4.11
C GLY A 46 3.62 -8.41 -2.96
N LYS A 47 3.87 -8.01 -1.71
CA LYS A 47 3.47 -8.78 -0.52
C LYS A 47 1.97 -9.04 -0.45
N ILE A 48 1.15 -8.02 -0.78
CA ILE A 48 -0.32 -8.16 -0.78
C ILE A 48 -0.77 -9.08 -1.92
N GLN A 49 -0.20 -8.92 -3.11
CA GLN A 49 -0.48 -9.77 -4.26
C GLN A 49 -0.14 -11.24 -3.96
N GLU A 50 0.99 -11.52 -3.31
CA GLU A 50 1.40 -12.87 -2.93
C GLU A 50 0.50 -13.48 -1.85
N ARG A 51 0.07 -12.68 -0.86
CA ARG A 51 -0.70 -13.17 0.31
C ARG A 51 -2.19 -13.28 0.06
N TYR A 52 -2.75 -12.37 -0.75
CA TYR A 52 -4.19 -12.24 -0.98
C TYR A 52 -4.61 -12.46 -2.43
N GLY A 53 -3.66 -12.51 -3.37
CA GLY A 53 -3.98 -12.61 -4.80
C GLY A 53 -4.60 -11.34 -5.38
N GLU A 54 -4.54 -10.20 -4.68
CA GLU A 54 -5.10 -8.96 -5.20
C GLU A 54 -4.27 -8.39 -6.35
N SER A 55 -4.97 -7.87 -7.36
CA SER A 55 -4.33 -7.20 -8.48
C SER A 55 -3.64 -5.93 -8.02
N ARG A 56 -2.47 -5.64 -8.63
CA ARG A 56 -1.71 -4.41 -8.39
C ARG A 56 -2.58 -3.16 -8.49
N GLU A 57 -3.50 -3.14 -9.45
CA GLU A 57 -4.45 -2.02 -9.65
C GLU A 57 -5.43 -1.85 -8.49
N ALA A 58 -5.93 -2.93 -7.90
CA ALA A 58 -6.86 -2.86 -6.76
C ALA A 58 -6.16 -2.26 -5.53
N ILE A 59 -4.92 -2.73 -5.27
CA ILE A 59 -4.08 -2.22 -4.19
C ILE A 59 -3.74 -0.74 -4.45
N LYS A 60 -3.37 -0.41 -5.69
CA LYS A 60 -3.08 0.95 -6.14
C LYS A 60 -4.25 1.89 -5.89
N LYS A 61 -5.44 1.46 -6.29
CA LYS A 61 -6.68 2.22 -6.16
C LYS A 61 -7.09 2.37 -4.69
N TRP A 62 -6.84 1.36 -3.87
CA TRP A 62 -7.05 1.47 -2.43
C TRP A 62 -6.10 2.50 -1.81
N ILE A 63 -4.79 2.45 -2.13
CA ILE A 63 -3.80 3.43 -1.64
C ILE A 63 -4.15 4.85 -2.11
N ASP A 64 -4.63 5.01 -3.35
CA ASP A 64 -5.10 6.29 -3.90
C ASP A 64 -6.39 6.78 -3.22
N SER A 65 -7.28 5.85 -2.83
CA SER A 65 -8.52 6.16 -2.11
C SER A 65 -8.28 6.47 -0.64
N LEU A 66 -7.14 6.07 -0.07
CA LEU A 66 -6.65 6.72 1.14
C LEU A 66 -6.29 8.14 0.69
N GLU A 67 -7.19 9.11 0.87
CA GLU A 67 -6.89 10.52 0.62
C GLU A 67 -5.82 10.99 1.61
N VAL A 68 -4.58 10.66 1.27
CA VAL A 68 -3.35 10.94 2.00
C VAL A 68 -2.55 11.91 1.13
#